data_AF-A0A924F5J1-F1
#
_entry.id   AF-A0A924F5J1-F1
#
_cell.length_a   1.000
_cell.length_b   1.000
_cell.length_c   1.000
_cell.angle_alpha   90.00
_cell.angle_beta   90.00
_cell.angle_gamma   90.00
#
_symmetry.space_group_name_H-M   'P 1'
#
loop_
_entity.id
_entity.type
_entity.pdbx_description
1 polymer ?
#
loop_
_entity_poly.entity_id
_entity_poly.type
_entity_poly.pdbx_seq_one_letter_code
_entity_poly.pdbx_strand_id
1 'polypeptide(L)'
;MWRAVPVLVLATVITSNASVACAQRSRAGVDARVALVLRPFPGDMIRQRIEHDVDEQGTITMATGDSTVRVSTRTTVFLTSKVEAVDTVGAVVTSLVESVNVRATGGKDDSRRMRISNGMSLQGRTLRMKLAPDGGLIVLDDASGQNGATIATLAALVDRVPAALPQGPVRERQKWTRHMVLAGAPGDGIDAEFTLDSLTKFGDHAWVSVKGVMRDAAVDAGASVVGWIMHDRRRGWNTRSRMVMTMRAVTGAAGSMPPMRFVMRVEQRVEEVVGRRP
;
A
#
# COMPACT_ATOMS: atom_id res chain seq x y z
N MET A 1 -3.72 14.62 -24.18
CA MET A 1 -3.57 15.42 -22.94
C MET A 1 -3.37 14.41 -21.81
N TRP A 2 -2.16 14.27 -21.27
CA TRP A 2 -1.84 13.27 -20.25
C TRP A 2 -2.46 13.74 -18.92
N ARG A 3 -3.56 13.14 -18.49
CA ARG A 3 -4.05 13.36 -17.13
C ARG A 3 -3.06 12.68 -16.19
N ALA A 4 -2.54 13.43 -15.22
CA ALA A 4 -1.66 12.89 -14.20
C ALA A 4 -2.40 11.73 -13.50
N VAL A 5 -1.85 10.52 -13.59
CA VAL A 5 -2.30 9.42 -12.74
C VAL A 5 -1.92 9.81 -11.31
N PRO A 6 -2.88 9.91 -10.38
CA PRO A 6 -2.55 10.24 -9.00
C PRO A 6 -1.61 9.18 -8.45
N VAL A 7 -0.50 9.61 -7.82
CA VAL A 7 0.45 8.74 -7.15
C VAL A 7 -0.27 8.09 -5.97
N LEU A 8 -0.63 6.81 -6.10
CA LEU A 8 -1.27 6.04 -5.04
C LEU A 8 -0.19 5.37 -4.18
N VAL A 9 0.11 5.96 -3.03
CA VAL A 9 0.88 5.26 -2.01
C VAL A 9 -0.07 4.31 -1.28
N LEU A 10 0.12 3.01 -1.49
CA LEU A 10 -0.66 1.92 -0.89
C LEU A 10 -0.20 1.70 0.56
N ALA A 11 -0.21 2.75 1.38
CA ALA A 11 0.38 2.70 2.71
C ALA A 11 -0.42 1.78 3.64
N THR A 12 0.07 0.57 3.89
CA THR A 12 -0.27 -0.13 5.13
C THR A 12 0.43 0.63 6.26
N VAL A 13 -0.34 1.18 7.20
CA VAL A 13 0.21 1.83 8.37
C VAL A 13 0.89 0.75 9.21
N ILE A 14 2.22 0.84 9.31
CA ILE A 14 3.10 -0.11 9.99
C ILE A 14 3.56 0.66 11.21
N THR A 15 3.10 0.35 12.43
CA THR A 15 3.59 1.03 13.64
C THR A 15 4.39 0.15 14.62
N SER A 16 4.98 0.76 15.65
CA SER A 16 6.08 0.21 16.40
C SER A 16 6.05 0.71 17.82
N ASN A 17 6.26 -0.18 18.79
CA ASN A 17 6.66 0.22 20.13
C ASN A 17 7.71 -0.65 20.83
N ALA A 18 8.64 0.03 21.49
CA ALA A 18 9.58 -0.55 22.45
C ALA A 18 8.95 -0.49 23.84
N SER A 19 8.09 -1.46 24.16
CA SER A 19 7.56 -1.65 25.51
C SER A 19 7.66 -3.13 25.86
N VAL A 20 8.41 -3.42 26.92
CA VAL A 20 8.72 -4.77 27.39
C VAL A 20 7.52 -5.26 28.20
N ALA A 21 6.61 -5.97 27.54
CA ALA A 21 5.70 -6.88 28.21
C ALA A 21 6.38 -8.26 28.25
N CYS A 22 6.79 -8.70 29.44
CA CYS A 22 7.20 -10.08 29.68
C CYS A 22 5.99 -11.01 29.54
N ALA A 23 5.61 -11.33 28.31
CA ALA A 23 4.69 -12.43 28.03
C ALA A 23 5.48 -13.74 28.08
N GLN A 24 5.00 -14.71 28.86
CA GLN A 24 5.58 -16.05 28.97
C GLN A 24 5.73 -16.68 27.57
N ARG A 25 6.99 -16.98 27.18
CA ARG A 25 7.34 -17.63 25.92
C ARG A 25 6.88 -19.08 25.93
N SER A 26 5.72 -19.36 25.34
CA SER A 26 5.39 -20.71 24.87
C SER A 26 5.88 -20.86 23.44
N ARG A 27 6.53 -22.00 23.14
CA ARG A 27 6.97 -22.32 21.78
C ARG A 27 5.72 -22.56 20.95
N ALA A 28 5.51 -21.81 19.88
CA ALA A 28 4.45 -22.12 18.93
C ALA A 28 4.74 -23.50 18.33
N GLY A 29 3.86 -24.48 18.60
CA GLY A 29 3.94 -25.78 17.93
C GLY A 29 3.64 -25.62 16.44
N VAL A 30 4.12 -26.55 15.62
CA VAL A 30 3.92 -26.55 14.14
C VAL A 30 2.42 -26.51 13.75
N ASP A 31 1.53 -26.90 14.66
CA ASP A 31 0.07 -26.93 14.45
C ASP A 31 -0.69 -25.81 15.20
N ALA A 32 0.05 -24.88 15.81
CA ALA A 32 -0.53 -23.77 16.56
C ALA A 32 -1.25 -22.79 15.62
N ARG A 33 -2.51 -22.48 15.97
CA ARG A 33 -3.25 -21.39 15.31
C ARG A 33 -2.84 -20.07 15.91
N VAL A 34 -2.47 -19.12 15.07
CA VAL A 34 -2.05 -17.79 15.48
C VAL A 34 -2.98 -16.74 14.89
N ALA A 35 -3.38 -15.78 15.73
CA ALA A 35 -4.03 -14.58 15.24
C ALA A 35 -2.99 -13.67 14.58
N LEU A 36 -3.31 -13.19 13.37
CA LEU A 36 -2.60 -12.13 12.67
C LEU A 36 -3.56 -10.93 12.67
N VAL A 37 -3.32 -9.97 13.56
CA VAL A 37 -4.23 -8.84 13.78
C VAL A 37 -3.44 -7.56 14.00
N LEU A 38 -3.90 -6.47 13.38
CA LEU A 38 -3.42 -5.14 13.69
C LEU A 38 -4.08 -4.65 14.97
N ARG A 39 -3.35 -4.75 16.08
CA ARG A 39 -3.83 -4.35 17.40
C ARG A 39 -2.70 -3.67 18.18
N PRO A 40 -2.35 -2.43 17.80
CA PRO A 40 -1.53 -1.57 18.64
C PRO A 40 -1.98 -1.40 20.07
N PHE A 41 -1.10 -0.77 20.85
CA PHE A 41 -1.44 -0.14 22.11
C PHE A 41 -1.60 1.39 21.96
N PRO A 42 -2.49 2.02 22.74
CA PRO A 42 -2.54 3.47 22.85
C PRO A 42 -1.18 4.06 23.24
N GLY A 43 -0.76 5.13 22.56
CA GLY A 43 0.56 5.73 22.75
C GLY A 43 1.69 5.09 21.94
N ASP A 44 1.44 4.00 21.20
CA ASP A 44 2.40 3.47 20.23
C ASP A 44 2.79 4.55 19.21
N MET A 45 4.09 4.63 18.90
CA MET A 45 4.62 5.56 17.91
C MET A 45 5.66 4.89 17.03
N ILE A 46 5.46 4.96 15.71
CA ILE A 46 6.43 4.54 14.72
C ILE A 46 6.93 5.68 13.88
N ARG A 47 8.12 5.47 13.33
CA ARG A 47 8.58 6.13 12.13
C ARG A 47 8.71 5.14 10.98
N GLN A 48 8.13 5.46 9.83
CA GLN A 48 8.13 4.61 8.64
C GLN A 48 8.85 5.30 7.50
N ARG A 49 9.49 4.47 6.66
CA ARG A 49 9.91 4.82 5.31
C ARG A 49 9.06 4.05 4.33
N ILE A 50 8.43 4.76 3.41
CA ILE A 50 7.70 4.17 2.28
C ILE A 50 8.45 4.55 1.01
N GLU A 51 8.89 3.55 0.26
CA GLU A 51 9.40 3.72 -1.10
C GLU A 51 8.32 3.25 -2.06
N HIS A 52 8.01 4.06 -3.06
CA HIS A 52 6.98 3.82 -4.04
C HIS A 52 7.51 4.18 -5.43
N ASP A 53 7.81 3.14 -6.21
CA ASP A 53 8.35 3.22 -7.56
C ASP A 53 7.26 2.86 -8.57
N VAL A 54 7.01 3.74 -9.54
CA VAL A 54 6.02 3.56 -10.60
C VAL A 54 6.70 3.71 -11.95
N ASP A 55 6.72 2.64 -12.73
CA ASP A 55 7.15 2.65 -14.12
C ASP A 55 5.93 2.48 -15.03
N GLU A 56 5.67 3.47 -15.86
CA GLU A 56 4.57 3.50 -16.84
C GLU A 56 5.15 3.48 -18.26
N GLN A 57 4.55 2.69 -19.13
CA GLN A 57 4.78 2.70 -20.56
C GLN A 57 3.44 2.79 -21.29
N GLY A 58 3.28 3.82 -22.11
CA GLY A 58 2.18 3.95 -23.05
C GLY A 58 2.69 3.80 -24.49
N THR A 59 2.08 2.92 -25.28
CA THR A 59 2.37 2.74 -26.71
C THR A 59 1.09 3.00 -27.50
N ILE A 60 1.14 3.94 -28.43
CA ILE A 60 0.07 4.27 -29.37
C ILE A 60 0.50 3.80 -30.75
N THR A 61 -0.30 2.95 -31.38
CA THR A 61 -0.07 2.56 -32.78
C THR A 61 -0.64 3.62 -33.70
N MET A 62 0.24 4.30 -34.46
CA MET A 62 -0.16 5.31 -35.43
C MET A 62 0.03 4.77 -36.86
N ALA A 63 -0.64 5.38 -37.84
CA ALA A 63 -0.50 4.99 -39.24
C ALA A 63 0.95 5.11 -39.77
N THR A 64 1.76 5.96 -39.14
CA THR A 64 3.16 6.22 -39.50
C THR A 64 4.18 5.44 -38.66
N GLY A 65 3.71 4.55 -37.77
CA GLY A 65 4.54 3.78 -36.83
C GLY A 65 4.11 3.92 -35.37
N ASP A 66 4.61 3.02 -34.51
CA ASP A 66 4.30 3.04 -33.08
C ASP A 66 5.02 4.19 -32.36
N SER A 67 4.29 4.94 -31.54
CA SER A 67 4.85 5.93 -30.62
C SER A 67 4.80 5.40 -29.19
N THR A 68 5.97 5.27 -28.54
CA THR A 68 6.08 4.79 -27.17
C THR A 68 6.62 5.87 -26.26
N VAL A 69 5.94 6.11 -25.13
CA VAL A 69 6.38 7.00 -24.06
C VAL A 69 6.55 6.19 -22.79
N ARG A 70 7.68 6.39 -22.11
CA ARG A 70 7.96 5.82 -20.79
C ARG A 70 8.07 6.94 -19.76
N VAL A 71 7.52 6.69 -18.58
CA VAL A 71 7.59 7.58 -17.43
C VAL A 71 7.95 6.74 -16.21
N SER A 72 8.95 7.17 -15.44
CA SER A 72 9.29 6.54 -14.17
C SER A 72 9.13 7.59 -13.07
N THR A 73 8.47 7.23 -11.97
CA THR A 73 8.28 8.08 -10.79
C THR A 73 8.69 7.30 -9.55
N ARG A 74 9.70 7.79 -8.83
CA ARG A 74 10.14 7.28 -7.54
C ARG A 74 9.73 8.27 -6.45
N THR A 75 8.97 7.79 -5.49
CA THR A 75 8.54 8.56 -4.33
C THR A 75 9.07 7.91 -3.06
N THR A 76 9.70 8.70 -2.19
CA THR A 76 10.09 8.27 -0.84
C THR A 76 9.38 9.15 0.16
N VAL A 77 8.65 8.52 1.09
CA VAL A 77 7.91 9.20 2.15
C VAL A 77 8.45 8.75 3.50
N PHE A 78 8.76 9.71 4.37
CA PHE A 78 8.96 9.46 5.78
C PHE A 78 7.76 9.98 6.55
N LEU A 79 7.18 9.14 7.39
CA LEU A 79 6.05 9.52 8.22
C LEU A 79 6.19 8.98 9.63
N THR A 80 5.63 9.70 10.58
CA THR A 80 5.53 9.28 11.98
C THR A 80 4.07 9.08 12.32
N SER A 81 3.71 7.90 12.80
CA SER A 81 2.34 7.56 13.18
C SER A 81 2.24 7.33 14.68
N LYS A 82 1.23 7.92 15.31
CA LYS A 82 0.91 7.78 16.74
C LYS A 82 -0.48 7.19 16.91
N VAL A 83 -0.60 6.20 17.78
CA VAL A 83 -1.89 5.61 18.16
C VAL A 83 -2.52 6.45 19.25
N GLU A 84 -3.66 7.06 18.94
CA GLU A 84 -4.40 7.89 19.88
C GLU A 84 -5.32 7.05 20.78
N ALA A 85 -6.01 6.08 20.19
CA ALA A 85 -6.97 5.25 20.91
C ALA A 85 -7.13 3.87 20.25
N VAL A 86 -7.57 2.88 21.01
CA VAL A 86 -7.85 1.53 20.53
C VAL A 86 -9.18 1.06 21.13
N ASP A 87 -10.06 0.54 20.28
CA ASP A 87 -11.31 -0.09 20.68
C ASP A 87 -11.45 -1.49 20.03
N THR A 88 -12.62 -2.10 20.14
CA THR A 88 -12.91 -3.44 19.60
C THR A 88 -12.98 -3.47 18.08
N VAL A 89 -13.18 -2.31 17.43
CA VAL A 89 -13.33 -2.16 15.97
C VAL A 89 -12.00 -1.74 15.33
N GLY A 90 -11.03 -1.30 16.11
CA GLY A 90 -9.67 -1.01 15.64
C GLY A 90 -8.99 0.14 16.36
N ALA A 91 -7.93 0.67 15.75
CA ALA A 91 -7.11 1.74 16.31
C ALA A 91 -7.35 3.07 15.59
N VAL A 92 -7.35 4.17 16.33
CA VAL A 92 -7.29 5.53 15.76
C VAL A 92 -5.83 5.96 15.74
N VAL A 93 -5.35 6.29 14.56
CA VAL A 93 -3.94 6.62 14.30
C VAL A 93 -3.84 8.00 13.66
N THR A 94 -2.94 8.82 14.17
CA THR A 94 -2.55 10.10 13.58
C THR A 94 -1.19 9.95 12.93
N SER A 95 -1.08 10.20 11.63
CA SER A 95 0.16 10.09 10.85
C SER A 95 0.60 11.46 10.34
N LEU A 96 1.78 11.92 10.74
CA LEU A 96 2.45 13.11 10.21
C LEU A 96 3.39 12.71 9.09
N VAL A 97 3.20 13.29 7.90
CA VAL A 97 4.14 13.14 6.78
C VAL A 97 5.31 14.13 6.99
N GLU A 98 6.45 13.63 7.42
CA GLU A 98 7.61 14.45 7.77
C GLU A 98 8.32 14.97 6.53
N SER A 99 8.57 14.09 5.57
CA SER A 99 9.24 14.46 4.32
C SER A 99 8.78 13.60 3.17
N VAL A 100 8.77 14.21 1.98
CA VAL A 100 8.52 13.52 0.72
C VAL A 100 9.67 13.86 -0.22
N ASN A 101 10.13 12.87 -0.97
CA ASN A 101 11.02 13.07 -2.11
C ASN A 101 10.37 12.46 -3.33
N VAL A 102 10.21 13.24 -4.39
CA VAL A 102 9.67 12.74 -5.66
C VAL A 102 10.70 12.97 -6.75
N ARG A 103 11.01 11.92 -7.51
CA ARG A 103 11.81 11.97 -8.72
C ARG A 103 10.98 11.41 -9.86
N ALA A 104 10.88 12.14 -10.95
CA ALA A 104 10.19 11.68 -12.14
C ALA A 104 11.07 11.88 -13.38
N THR A 105 11.10 10.90 -14.28
CA THR A 105 11.86 10.91 -15.53
C THR A 105 10.97 10.47 -16.70
N GLY A 106 11.33 10.87 -17.92
CA GLY A 106 10.54 10.63 -19.12
C GLY A 106 9.26 11.49 -19.21
N GLY A 107 8.48 11.26 -20.26
CA GLY A 107 7.26 12.03 -20.55
C GLY A 107 7.50 13.51 -20.89
N LYS A 108 6.43 14.31 -20.87
CA LYS A 108 6.48 15.76 -21.08
C LYS A 108 6.86 16.48 -19.79
N ASP A 109 7.60 17.59 -19.91
CA ASP A 109 8.09 18.37 -18.77
C ASP A 109 6.99 18.90 -17.85
N ASP A 110 5.86 19.36 -18.39
CA ASP A 110 4.74 19.83 -17.59
C ASP A 110 4.11 18.72 -16.74
N SER A 111 3.94 17.54 -17.33
CA SER A 111 3.43 16.36 -16.63
C SER A 111 4.39 15.90 -15.53
N ARG A 112 5.70 15.99 -15.79
CA ARG A 112 6.75 15.69 -14.80
C ARG A 112 6.72 16.66 -13.63
N ARG A 113 6.64 17.97 -13.90
CA ARG A 113 6.51 19.02 -12.86
C ARG A 113 5.25 18.84 -12.01
N MET A 114 4.13 18.51 -12.64
CA MET A 114 2.88 18.27 -11.94
C MET A 114 2.95 17.05 -11.00
N ARG A 115 3.55 15.93 -11.44
CA ARG A 115 3.74 14.75 -10.58
C ARG A 115 4.60 15.06 -9.35
N ILE A 116 5.72 15.78 -9.55
CA ILE A 116 6.59 16.21 -8.46
C ILE A 116 5.82 17.11 -7.48
N SER A 117 5.15 18.15 -7.99
CA SER A 117 4.37 19.07 -7.14
C SER A 117 3.27 18.35 -6.36
N ASN A 118 2.54 17.44 -6.99
CA ASN A 118 1.46 16.70 -6.34
C ASN A 118 2.00 15.79 -5.23
N GLY A 119 3.07 15.04 -5.48
CA GLY A 119 3.64 14.19 -4.42
C GLY A 119 4.20 15.01 -3.26
N MET A 120 4.90 16.12 -3.55
CA MET A 120 5.44 17.01 -2.52
C MET A 120 4.35 17.72 -1.69
N SER A 121 3.13 17.86 -2.21
CA SER A 121 2.01 18.50 -1.49
C SER A 121 1.58 17.74 -0.21
N LEU A 122 1.96 16.47 -0.09
CA LEU A 122 1.71 15.66 1.10
C LEU A 122 2.63 16.04 2.28
N GLN A 123 3.76 16.70 2.03
CA GLN A 123 4.72 17.02 3.09
C GLN A 123 4.11 17.97 4.14
N GLY A 124 4.31 17.64 5.41
CA GLY A 124 3.76 18.37 6.55
C GLY A 124 2.27 18.13 6.80
N ARG A 125 1.60 17.29 5.99
CA ARG A 125 0.19 16.91 6.22
C ARG A 125 0.08 15.94 7.39
N THR A 126 -1.01 16.08 8.14
CA THR A 126 -1.37 15.17 9.22
C THR A 126 -2.65 14.44 8.84
N LEU A 127 -2.62 13.11 8.91
CA LEU A 127 -3.73 12.24 8.51
C LEU A 127 -4.26 11.52 9.73
N ARG A 128 -5.55 11.66 10.02
CA ARG A 128 -6.20 10.88 11.08
C ARG A 128 -6.99 9.75 10.46
N MET A 129 -6.69 8.52 10.85
CA MET A 129 -7.23 7.31 10.25
C MET A 129 -7.73 6.35 11.31
N LYS A 130 -8.74 5.54 10.96
CA LYS A 130 -9.14 4.34 11.67
C LYS A 130 -8.51 3.15 10.98
N LEU A 131 -7.80 2.32 11.74
CA LEU A 131 -7.19 1.08 11.31
C LEU A 131 -7.95 -0.10 11.89
N ALA A 132 -8.57 -0.89 11.02
CA ALA A 132 -9.24 -2.13 11.39
C ALA A 132 -8.23 -3.25 11.70
N PRO A 133 -8.60 -4.25 12.52
CA PRO A 133 -7.73 -5.37 12.87
C PRO A 133 -7.21 -6.17 11.68
N ASP A 134 -7.92 -6.15 10.56
CA ASP A 134 -7.55 -6.87 9.35
C ASP A 134 -6.68 -6.06 8.37
N GLY A 135 -6.35 -4.80 8.70
CA GLY A 135 -5.60 -3.91 7.82
C GLY A 135 -6.43 -2.91 7.03
N GLY A 136 -7.75 -2.97 7.10
CA GLY A 136 -8.60 -1.94 6.51
C GLY A 136 -8.32 -0.56 7.10
N LEU A 137 -8.32 0.47 6.26
CA LEU A 137 -8.10 1.86 6.67
C LEU A 137 -9.30 2.71 6.26
N ILE A 138 -9.67 3.65 7.12
CA ILE A 138 -10.67 4.68 6.83
C ILE A 138 -10.10 6.03 7.27
N VAL A 139 -10.17 7.05 6.43
CA VAL A 139 -9.79 8.42 6.84
C VAL A 139 -10.92 8.99 7.69
N LEU A 140 -10.59 9.45 8.89
CA LEU A 140 -11.58 10.03 9.81
C LEU A 140 -11.68 11.55 9.64
N ASP A 141 -10.55 12.23 9.45
CA ASP A 141 -10.51 13.67 9.18
C ASP A 141 -9.09 14.14 8.77
N ASP A 142 -8.97 15.29 8.12
CA ASP A 142 -7.72 16.06 8.11
C ASP A 142 -7.78 17.04 9.28
N ALA A 143 -7.03 16.75 10.35
CA ALA A 143 -6.98 17.57 11.54
C ALA A 143 -6.53 19.03 11.27
N SER A 144 -6.04 19.35 10.06
CA SER A 144 -5.64 20.69 9.66
C SER A 144 -6.76 21.56 9.10
N GLY A 145 -7.97 21.03 8.86
CA GLY A 145 -9.12 21.81 8.38
C GLY A 145 -8.94 22.47 7.00
N GLN A 146 -7.91 22.06 6.24
CA GLN A 146 -7.56 22.65 4.95
C GLN A 146 -8.05 21.77 3.79
N ASN A 147 -9.05 22.27 3.06
CA ASN A 147 -9.55 21.77 1.77
C ASN A 147 -10.20 20.37 1.75
N GLY A 148 -11.54 20.33 1.80
CA GLY A 148 -12.34 19.11 1.61
C GLY A 148 -12.11 18.37 0.27
N ALA A 149 -11.60 19.04 -0.77
CA ALA A 149 -11.22 18.39 -2.04
C ALA A 149 -9.98 17.48 -1.90
N THR A 150 -9.04 17.83 -1.02
CA THR A 150 -7.86 17.02 -0.72
C THR A 150 -8.25 15.77 0.07
N ILE A 151 -9.20 15.90 1.01
CA ILE A 151 -9.74 14.79 1.81
C ILE A 151 -10.46 13.78 0.92
N ALA A 152 -11.30 14.21 -0.02
CA ALA A 152 -11.98 13.30 -0.95
C ALA A 152 -10.97 12.54 -1.83
N THR A 153 -9.92 13.21 -2.28
CA THR A 153 -8.84 12.57 -3.05
C THR A 153 -8.08 11.57 -2.19
N LEU A 154 -7.79 11.91 -0.93
CA LEU A 154 -7.05 11.05 -0.01
C LEU A 154 -7.88 9.86 0.48
N ALA A 155 -9.17 10.05 0.76
CA ALA A 155 -10.12 9.01 1.09
C ALA A 155 -10.26 8.01 -0.07
N ALA A 156 -10.37 8.50 -1.32
CA ALA A 156 -10.38 7.64 -2.50
C ALA A 156 -9.07 6.87 -2.73
N LEU A 157 -7.95 7.33 -2.17
CA LEU A 157 -6.68 6.58 -2.16
C LEU A 157 -6.65 5.54 -1.03
N VAL A 158 -7.23 5.85 0.14
CA VAL A 158 -7.28 4.97 1.31
C VAL A 158 -8.31 3.84 1.16
N ASP A 159 -9.45 4.08 0.51
CA ASP A 159 -10.46 3.06 0.18
C ASP A 159 -9.90 1.92 -0.69
N ARG A 160 -8.72 2.13 -1.27
CA ARG A 160 -7.99 1.16 -2.10
C ARG A 160 -6.90 0.42 -1.33
N VAL A 161 -6.78 0.62 -0.02
CA VAL A 161 -5.91 -0.17 0.86
C VAL A 161 -6.69 -1.39 1.33
N PRO A 162 -6.37 -2.60 0.85
CA PRO A 162 -7.15 -3.78 1.17
C PRO A 162 -6.85 -4.28 2.59
N ALA A 163 -7.89 -4.80 3.24
CA ALA A 163 -7.77 -5.62 4.44
C ALA A 163 -7.00 -6.91 4.12
N ALA A 164 -5.68 -6.93 4.40
CA ALA A 164 -4.78 -8.01 4.01
C ALA A 164 -4.76 -9.20 4.97
N LEU A 165 -5.04 -8.98 6.27
CA LEU A 165 -4.93 -10.02 7.29
C LEU A 165 -6.18 -10.91 7.35
N PRO A 166 -6.09 -12.16 7.83
CA PRO A 166 -7.24 -13.06 7.93
C PRO A 166 -8.20 -12.62 9.05
N GLN A 167 -9.49 -12.92 8.90
CA GLN A 167 -10.50 -12.62 9.94
C GLN A 167 -10.39 -13.51 11.18
N GLY A 168 -9.69 -14.65 11.08
CA GLY A 168 -9.55 -15.60 12.17
C GLY A 168 -8.13 -16.16 12.28
N PRO A 169 -7.85 -16.93 13.35
CA PRO A 169 -6.55 -17.54 13.54
C PRO A 169 -6.17 -18.49 12.40
N VAL A 170 -4.92 -18.41 11.95
CA VAL A 170 -4.37 -19.21 10.85
C VAL A 170 -3.19 -20.07 11.33
N ARG A 171 -2.93 -21.18 10.63
CA ARG A 171 -1.75 -22.03 10.83
C ARG A 171 -0.65 -21.68 9.83
N GLU A 172 0.58 -22.09 10.11
CA GLU A 172 1.62 -22.09 9.08
C GLU A 172 1.15 -22.86 7.83
N ARG A 173 1.50 -22.33 6.66
CA ARG A 173 1.08 -22.75 5.32
C ARG A 173 -0.41 -22.62 5.02
N GLN A 174 -1.22 -22.13 5.96
CA GLN A 174 -2.61 -21.82 5.68
C GLN A 174 -2.71 -20.61 4.76
N LYS A 175 -3.72 -20.67 3.88
CA LYS A 175 -4.01 -19.67 2.88
C LYS A 175 -5.34 -19.00 3.14
N TRP A 176 -5.45 -17.74 2.72
CA TRP A 176 -6.72 -17.01 2.66
C TRP A 176 -6.70 -16.06 1.47
N THR A 177 -7.88 -15.68 0.99
CA THR A 177 -8.02 -14.78 -0.16
C THR A 177 -8.59 -13.45 0.29
N ARG A 178 -8.09 -12.36 -0.29
CA ARG A 178 -8.66 -11.02 -0.13
C ARG A 178 -8.80 -10.37 -1.50
N HIS A 179 -9.94 -9.72 -1.70
CA HIS A 179 -10.16 -8.91 -2.88
C HIS A 179 -9.45 -7.57 -2.70
N MET A 180 -8.64 -7.18 -3.68
CA MET A 180 -7.86 -5.95 -3.67
C MET A 180 -8.27 -5.06 -4.84
N VAL A 181 -8.83 -3.89 -4.53
CA VAL A 181 -9.08 -2.86 -5.54
C VAL A 181 -7.80 -2.08 -5.78
N LEU A 182 -7.23 -2.21 -6.98
CA LEU A 182 -6.01 -1.51 -7.35
C LEU A 182 -6.34 -0.17 -8.01
N ALA A 183 -5.76 0.92 -7.50
CA ALA A 183 -5.91 2.23 -8.11
C ALA A 183 -5.41 2.24 -9.56
N GLY A 184 -6.31 2.57 -10.48
CA GLY A 184 -5.98 2.62 -11.90
C GLY A 184 -5.85 1.25 -12.56
N ALA A 185 -6.11 0.14 -11.85
CA ALA A 185 -6.34 -1.13 -12.53
C ALA A 185 -7.72 -1.12 -13.19
N PRO A 186 -7.83 -1.62 -14.43
CA PRO A 186 -9.11 -1.89 -15.06
C PRO A 186 -9.79 -3.10 -14.39
N GLY A 187 -11.12 -3.13 -14.41
CA GLY A 187 -11.92 -4.21 -13.81
C GLY A 187 -12.25 -3.99 -12.33
N ASP A 188 -12.76 -5.04 -11.68
CA ASP A 188 -13.30 -5.00 -10.31
C ASP A 188 -12.20 -5.08 -9.23
N GLY A 189 -11.04 -5.66 -9.55
CA GLY A 189 -9.92 -5.81 -8.61
C GLY A 189 -9.19 -7.16 -8.78
N ILE A 190 -8.21 -7.42 -7.92
CA ILE A 190 -7.47 -8.69 -7.91
C ILE A 190 -7.86 -9.50 -6.68
N ASP A 191 -8.19 -10.78 -6.88
CA ASP A 191 -8.20 -11.76 -5.80
C ASP A 191 -6.78 -12.19 -5.47
N ALA A 192 -6.28 -11.73 -4.32
CA ALA A 192 -4.96 -12.03 -3.82
C ALA A 192 -5.02 -13.17 -2.80
N GLU A 193 -4.27 -14.25 -3.06
CA GLU A 193 -4.02 -15.34 -2.14
C GLU A 193 -2.83 -14.97 -1.24
N PHE A 194 -3.10 -14.93 0.06
CA PHE A 194 -2.11 -14.76 1.11
C PHE A 194 -1.78 -16.12 1.73
N THR A 195 -0.53 -16.34 2.12
CA THR A 195 -0.08 -17.56 2.80
C THR A 195 0.76 -17.18 4.02
N LEU A 196 0.46 -17.76 5.18
CA LEU A 196 1.37 -17.67 6.33
C LEU A 196 2.55 -18.62 6.10
N ASP A 197 3.70 -18.13 5.66
CA ASP A 197 4.82 -18.97 5.25
C ASP A 197 5.54 -19.62 6.45
N SER A 198 5.75 -18.83 7.50
CA SER A 198 6.49 -19.21 8.70
C SER A 198 6.25 -18.27 9.88
N LEU A 199 6.55 -18.78 11.08
CA LEU A 199 6.69 -18.01 12.31
C LEU A 199 8.13 -18.07 12.81
N THR A 200 8.58 -17.04 13.53
CA THR A 200 9.86 -17.12 14.25
C THR A 200 9.78 -18.15 15.39
N LYS A 201 10.93 -18.57 15.93
CA LYS A 201 11.02 -19.60 16.98
C LYS A 201 10.08 -19.39 18.19
N PHE A 202 9.77 -18.13 18.50
CA PHE A 202 8.88 -17.74 19.60
C PHE A 202 7.49 -17.28 19.12
N GLY A 203 7.23 -17.31 17.82
CA GLY A 203 5.99 -16.83 17.22
C GLY A 203 5.85 -15.31 17.20
N ASP A 204 6.90 -14.55 17.56
CA ASP A 204 6.81 -13.09 17.68
C ASP A 204 6.61 -12.42 16.31
N HIS A 205 7.15 -12.99 15.24
CA HIS A 205 7.01 -12.47 13.89
C HIS A 205 6.41 -13.54 12.98
N ALA A 206 5.51 -13.11 12.11
CA ALA A 206 4.87 -13.90 11.08
C ALA A 206 5.27 -13.38 9.69
N TRP A 207 5.72 -14.30 8.83
CA TRP A 207 6.02 -14.00 7.44
C TRP A 207 4.84 -14.42 6.57
N VAL A 208 4.28 -13.47 5.82
CA VAL A 208 3.12 -13.71 4.97
C VAL A 208 3.50 -13.38 3.53
N SER A 209 3.36 -14.33 2.61
CA SER A 209 3.46 -14.07 1.18
C SER A 209 2.11 -13.71 0.58
N VAL A 210 2.12 -12.92 -0.49
CA VAL A 210 0.93 -12.59 -1.27
C VAL A 210 1.21 -12.85 -2.75
N LYS A 211 0.22 -13.42 -3.44
CA LYS A 211 0.19 -13.53 -4.90
C LYS A 211 -1.24 -13.39 -5.41
N GLY A 212 -1.43 -12.75 -6.54
CA GLY A 212 -2.74 -12.60 -7.16
C GLY A 212 -2.60 -12.29 -8.64
N VAL A 213 -3.57 -12.74 -9.44
CA VAL A 213 -3.64 -12.45 -10.87
C VAL A 213 -5.09 -12.19 -11.22
N MET A 214 -5.32 -11.11 -11.96
CA MET A 214 -6.59 -10.76 -12.57
C MET A 214 -6.39 -10.73 -14.09
N ARG A 215 -7.38 -11.24 -14.81
CA ARG A 215 -7.51 -11.08 -16.25
C ARG A 215 -8.94 -10.72 -16.57
N ASP A 216 -9.13 -9.64 -17.31
CA ASP A 216 -10.41 -9.22 -17.82
C ASP A 216 -10.35 -9.19 -19.34
N ALA A 217 -11.00 -10.16 -19.97
CA ALA A 217 -11.03 -10.29 -21.42
C ALA A 217 -11.96 -9.26 -22.08
N ALA A 218 -12.94 -8.71 -21.36
CA ALA A 218 -13.90 -7.74 -21.92
C ALA A 218 -13.23 -6.40 -22.22
N VAL A 219 -12.21 -6.03 -21.44
CA VAL A 219 -11.46 -4.77 -21.58
C VAL A 219 -9.99 -4.97 -21.97
N ASP A 220 -9.63 -6.17 -22.45
CA ASP A 220 -8.25 -6.60 -22.76
C ASP A 220 -7.23 -6.09 -21.72
N ALA A 221 -7.44 -6.52 -20.48
CA ALA A 221 -6.63 -6.09 -19.37
C ALA A 221 -6.24 -7.22 -18.43
N GLY A 222 -5.13 -6.99 -17.74
CA GLY A 222 -4.65 -7.92 -16.72
C GLY A 222 -3.83 -7.20 -15.67
N ALA A 223 -3.86 -7.75 -14.47
CA ALA A 223 -3.05 -7.27 -13.37
C ALA A 223 -2.51 -8.44 -12.56
N SER A 224 -1.35 -8.25 -11.94
CA SER A 224 -0.79 -9.22 -11.00
C SER A 224 -0.20 -8.50 -9.81
N VAL A 225 -0.21 -9.19 -8.66
CA VAL A 225 0.43 -8.75 -7.43
C VAL A 225 1.27 -9.89 -6.88
N VAL A 226 2.48 -9.58 -6.43
CA VAL A 226 3.35 -10.49 -5.68
C VAL A 226 4.04 -9.71 -4.58
N GLY A 227 4.19 -10.29 -3.40
CA GLY A 227 4.82 -9.59 -2.30
C GLY A 227 4.94 -10.41 -1.03
N TRP A 228 5.34 -9.71 0.04
CA TRP A 228 5.39 -10.26 1.38
C TRP A 228 5.17 -9.17 2.44
N ILE A 229 4.75 -9.61 3.62
CA ILE A 229 4.51 -8.80 4.81
C ILE A 229 5.17 -9.51 5.99
N MET A 230 5.90 -8.75 6.81
CA MET A 230 6.37 -9.18 8.12
C MET A 230 5.49 -8.54 9.18
N HIS A 231 4.78 -9.38 9.93
CA HIS A 231 3.88 -8.97 11.01
C HIS A 231 4.49 -9.30 12.37
N ASP A 232 4.78 -8.29 13.17
CA ASP A 232 5.13 -8.41 14.59
C ASP A 232 3.85 -8.62 15.41
N ARG A 233 3.65 -9.87 15.84
CA ARG A 233 2.48 -10.31 16.61
C ARG A 233 2.46 -9.78 18.03
N ARG A 234 3.63 -9.45 18.59
CA ARG A 234 3.73 -8.93 19.96
C ARG A 234 3.27 -7.48 20.02
N ARG A 235 3.60 -6.71 18.99
CA ARG A 235 3.21 -5.31 18.85
C ARG A 235 1.85 -5.17 18.15
N GLY A 236 1.39 -6.22 17.46
CA GLY A 236 0.15 -6.20 16.68
C GLY A 236 0.28 -5.32 15.45
N TRP A 237 1.42 -5.41 14.75
CA TRP A 237 1.76 -4.50 13.65
C TRP A 237 2.49 -5.19 12.52
N ASN A 238 2.23 -4.73 11.30
CA ASN A 238 3.16 -4.98 10.20
C ASN A 238 4.41 -4.12 10.43
N THR A 239 5.61 -4.65 10.29
CA THR A 239 6.89 -3.92 10.52
C THR A 239 7.70 -3.74 9.24
N ARG A 240 7.51 -4.64 8.27
CA ARG A 240 8.07 -4.52 6.93
C ARG A 240 7.13 -5.13 5.89
N SER A 241 7.17 -4.62 4.68
CA SER A 241 6.49 -5.25 3.54
C SER A 241 7.13 -4.85 2.23
N ARG A 242 6.99 -5.72 1.23
CA ARG A 242 7.28 -5.40 -0.17
C ARG A 242 6.15 -5.93 -1.03
N MET A 243 5.60 -5.08 -1.88
CA MET A 243 4.60 -5.46 -2.87
C MET A 243 5.02 -4.98 -4.24
N VAL A 244 4.85 -5.83 -5.25
CA VAL A 244 5.09 -5.53 -6.65
C VAL A 244 3.81 -5.85 -7.40
N MET A 245 3.30 -4.84 -8.10
CA MET A 245 2.12 -4.93 -8.91
C MET A 245 2.49 -4.66 -10.36
N THR A 246 1.92 -5.41 -11.28
CA THR A 246 2.08 -5.19 -12.71
C THR A 246 0.71 -5.17 -13.35
N MET A 247 0.45 -4.15 -14.16
CA MET A 247 -0.82 -3.92 -14.82
C MET A 247 -0.58 -3.77 -16.32
N ARG A 248 -1.51 -4.29 -17.10
CA ARG A 248 -1.56 -4.16 -18.55
C ARG A 248 -2.99 -3.87 -18.95
N ALA A 249 -3.19 -2.89 -19.81
CA ALA A 249 -4.51 -2.51 -20.30
C ALA A 249 -4.39 -1.99 -21.73
N VAL A 250 -5.43 -2.20 -22.54
CA VAL A 250 -5.60 -1.52 -23.81
C VAL A 250 -6.72 -0.50 -23.67
N THR A 251 -6.42 0.77 -23.91
CA THR A 251 -7.40 1.86 -23.81
C THR A 251 -7.68 2.45 -25.19
N GLY A 252 -8.96 2.59 -25.54
CA GLY A 252 -9.42 3.13 -26.82
C GLY A 252 -10.68 2.42 -27.29
N ALA A 253 -11.82 3.12 -27.29
CA ALA A 253 -13.04 2.62 -27.91
C ALA A 253 -12.88 2.60 -29.44
N ALA A 254 -13.49 1.63 -30.11
CA ALA A 254 -13.54 1.57 -31.56
C ALA A 254 -14.12 2.88 -32.11
N GLY A 255 -13.33 3.63 -32.90
CA GLY A 255 -13.85 4.65 -33.81
C GLY A 255 -13.32 6.09 -33.73
N SER A 256 -12.43 6.50 -32.80
CA SER A 256 -11.92 7.90 -32.84
C SER A 256 -10.50 8.18 -32.35
N MET A 257 -9.87 7.32 -31.53
CA MET A 257 -8.44 7.42 -31.22
C MET A 257 -7.75 6.07 -31.45
N PRO A 258 -6.48 6.05 -31.89
CA PRO A 258 -5.75 4.80 -32.02
C PRO A 258 -5.64 4.11 -30.65
N PRO A 259 -5.81 2.77 -30.59
CA PRO A 259 -5.72 2.03 -29.34
C PRO A 259 -4.36 2.23 -28.68
N MET A 260 -4.36 2.52 -27.39
CA MET A 260 -3.17 2.71 -26.58
C MET A 260 -2.97 1.51 -25.68
N ARG A 261 -1.82 0.85 -25.82
CA ARG A 261 -1.36 -0.18 -24.88
C ARG A 261 -0.67 0.48 -23.71
N PHE A 262 -1.14 0.21 -22.50
CA PHE A 262 -0.60 0.71 -21.25
C PHE A 262 -0.02 -0.44 -20.43
N VAL A 263 1.21 -0.28 -19.97
CA VAL A 263 1.87 -1.19 -19.03
C VAL A 263 2.35 -0.36 -17.85
N MET A 264 1.99 -0.79 -16.64
CA MET A 264 2.43 -0.15 -15.41
C MET A 264 3.02 -1.18 -14.47
N ARG A 265 4.15 -0.85 -13.85
CA ARG A 265 4.73 -1.60 -12.75
C ARG A 265 4.80 -0.67 -11.55
N VAL A 266 4.23 -1.11 -10.44
CA VAL A 266 4.31 -0.41 -9.16
C VAL A 266 5.06 -1.31 -8.19
N GLU A 267 6.13 -0.80 -7.61
CA GLU A 267 6.82 -1.45 -6.50
C GLU A 267 6.70 -0.57 -5.26
N GLN A 268 6.26 -1.17 -4.16
CA GLN A 268 6.18 -0.50 -2.89
C GLN A 268 6.93 -1.27 -1.81
N ARG A 269 7.71 -0.54 -1.03
CA ARG A 269 8.39 -1.05 0.16
C ARG A 269 8.01 -0.19 1.35
N VAL A 270 7.68 -0.84 2.45
CA VAL A 270 7.42 -0.17 3.72
C VAL A 270 8.33 -0.78 4.75
N GLU A 271 9.01 0.06 5.49
CA GLU A 271 9.91 -0.37 6.56
C GLU A 271 9.74 0.54 7.77
N GLU A 272 9.70 -0.08 8.94
CA GLU A 272 9.98 0.61 10.18
C GLU A 272 11.41 1.19 10.16
N VAL A 273 11.51 2.49 10.40
CA VAL A 273 12.77 3.19 10.64
C VAL A 273 13.04 3.15 12.14
N VAL A 274 13.84 2.18 12.57
CA VAL A 274 14.34 2.15 13.95
C VAL A 274 15.43 3.22 14.06
N GLY A 275 15.08 4.37 14.62
CA GLY A 275 16.10 5.33 15.03
C GLY A 275 17.00 4.71 16.08
N ARG A 276 18.33 4.78 15.90
CA ARG A 276 19.19 4.91 17.09
C ARG A 276 18.66 6.13 17.82
N ARG A 277 18.25 5.97 19.08
CA ARG A 277 18.03 7.13 19.94
C ARG A 277 19.32 7.98 19.89
N PRO A 278 19.24 9.30 19.76
CA PRO A 278 20.38 10.15 20.09
C PRO A 278 20.86 9.85 21.53
#